data_AF-A0A1W1U9Z6-F1
#
_entry.id   AF-A0A1W1U9Z6-F1
#
_cell.length_a   1.000
_cell.length_b   1.000
_cell.length_c   1.000
_cell.angle_alpha   90.00
_cell.angle_beta   90.00
_cell.angle_gamma   90.00
#
_symmetry.space_group_name_H-M   'P 1'
#
loop_
_entity.id
_entity.type
_entity.pdbx_description
1 polymer ?
#
loop_
_entity_poly.entity_id
_entity_poly.type
_entity_poly.pdbx_seq_one_letter_code
_entity_poly.pdbx_strand_id
1 'polypeptide(L)'
;MPKAPSNTVKVQVRVSKEDADLLQARSVAVGIPLTEYAGTLLTRAFYQREAEAGEEVLIPLVRRAVRAECNRFLDRIMEMMVRNYMEAGTARRLIEAAMVFPAPQSKAFIKELESINWDAAYDDLREDIRGIGDWRALIPPEGEGEQDGHGR
;
A
#
# COMPACT_ATOMS: atom_id res chain seq x y z
N MET A 1 -17.90 -26.85 48.42
CA MET A 1 -17.82 -26.65 46.96
C MET A 1 -18.36 -25.26 46.64
N PRO A 2 -17.63 -24.42 45.91
CA PRO A 2 -18.14 -23.11 45.49
C PRO A 2 -19.36 -23.31 44.57
N LYS A 3 -20.40 -22.48 44.79
CA LYS A 3 -21.69 -22.54 44.10
C LYS A 3 -21.53 -21.94 42.70
N ALA A 4 -21.90 -22.67 41.65
CA ALA A 4 -21.79 -22.18 40.29
C ALA A 4 -22.71 -20.94 40.07
N PRO A 5 -22.27 -19.92 39.30
CA PRO A 5 -23.09 -18.76 38.98
C PRO A 5 -24.33 -19.18 38.18
N SER A 6 -25.43 -18.45 38.37
CA SER A 6 -26.82 -18.86 38.05
C SER A 6 -27.17 -19.04 36.57
N ASN A 7 -26.19 -19.00 35.66
CA ASN A 7 -26.40 -19.12 34.21
C ASN A 7 -25.29 -19.93 33.51
N THR A 8 -24.88 -21.06 34.11
CA THR A 8 -23.85 -21.94 33.55
C THR A 8 -24.43 -23.30 33.16
N VAL A 9 -23.98 -23.84 32.02
CA VAL A 9 -24.37 -25.17 31.52
C VAL A 9 -23.15 -26.07 31.51
N LYS A 10 -23.32 -27.32 31.98
CA LYS A 10 -22.26 -28.33 31.96
C LYS A 10 -22.17 -28.96 30.57
N VAL A 11 -21.04 -28.79 29.91
CA VAL A 11 -20.73 -29.43 28.62
C VAL A 11 -19.67 -30.51 28.86
N GLN A 12 -19.89 -31.71 28.31
CA GLN A 12 -18.89 -32.78 28.29
C GLN A 12 -18.31 -32.88 26.89
N VAL A 13 -16.97 -32.87 26.80
CA VAL A 13 -16.25 -32.88 25.53
C VAL A 13 -15.22 -34.01 25.59
N ARG A 14 -15.00 -34.69 24.46
CA ARG A 14 -13.92 -35.65 24.30
C ARG A 14 -12.71 -34.93 23.70
N VAL A 15 -11.57 -35.04 24.36
CA VAL A 15 -10.29 -34.48 23.92
C VAL A 15 -9.23 -35.58 23.97
N SER A 16 -8.11 -35.39 23.28
CA SER A 16 -6.97 -36.31 23.40
C SER A 16 -6.42 -36.29 24.82
N LYS A 17 -5.75 -37.37 25.23
CA LYS A 17 -5.13 -37.45 26.55
C LYS A 17 -4.04 -36.39 26.73
N GLU A 18 -3.24 -36.16 25.69
CA GLU A 18 -2.17 -35.16 25.67
C GLU A 18 -2.73 -33.74 25.89
N ASP A 19 -3.83 -33.40 25.21
CA ASP A 19 -4.49 -32.09 25.37
C ASP A 19 -5.11 -31.94 26.76
N ALA A 20 -5.69 -33.01 27.32
CA ALA A 20 -6.26 -33.00 28.67
C ALA A 20 -5.16 -32.75 29.72
N ASP A 21 -4.02 -33.43 29.59
CA ASP A 21 -2.87 -33.28 30.49
C ASP A 21 -2.29 -31.85 30.39
N LEU A 22 -2.21 -31.30 29.18
CA LEU A 22 -1.74 -29.93 28.95
C LEU A 22 -2.70 -28.88 29.54
N LEU A 23 -4.01 -29.04 29.33
CA LEU A 23 -5.02 -28.16 29.92
C LEU A 23 -4.98 -28.18 31.45
N GLN A 24 -4.83 -29.36 32.04
CA GLN A 24 -4.70 -29.55 33.49
C GLN A 24 -3.42 -28.88 34.03
N ALA A 25 -2.28 -29.08 33.37
CA ALA A 25 -1.02 -28.44 33.78
C ALA A 25 -1.13 -26.90 33.74
N ARG A 26 -1.77 -26.36 32.70
CA ARG A 26 -2.00 -24.93 32.54
C ARG A 26 -2.99 -24.37 33.56
N SER A 27 -4.08 -25.09 33.87
CA SER A 27 -5.04 -24.64 34.87
C SER A 27 -4.41 -24.59 36.27
N VAL A 28 -3.55 -25.56 36.60
CA VAL A 28 -2.77 -25.57 37.85
C VAL A 28 -1.80 -24.39 37.91
N ALA A 29 -1.08 -24.11 36.83
CA ALA A 29 -0.15 -22.98 36.77
C ALA A 29 -0.82 -21.62 36.98
N VAL A 30 -2.08 -21.48 36.52
CA VAL A 30 -2.88 -20.25 36.68
C VAL A 30 -3.66 -20.23 38.01
N GLY A 31 -3.70 -21.34 38.74
CA GLY A 31 -4.34 -21.44 40.06
C GLY A 31 -5.88 -21.49 40.01
N ILE A 32 -6.46 -21.96 38.89
CA ILE A 32 -7.92 -22.02 38.70
C ILE A 32 -8.40 -23.44 38.36
N PRO A 33 -9.67 -23.79 38.65
CA PRO A 33 -10.23 -25.10 38.30
C PRO A 33 -10.19 -25.35 36.79
N LEU A 34 -9.89 -26.58 36.39
CA LEU A 34 -9.84 -27.00 34.98
C LEU A 34 -11.12 -26.61 34.21
N THR A 35 -12.29 -26.75 34.84
CA THR A 35 -13.59 -26.39 34.24
C THR A 35 -13.72 -24.91 33.93
N GLU A 36 -13.18 -24.05 34.79
CA GLU A 36 -13.23 -22.59 34.63
C GLU A 36 -12.18 -22.14 33.61
N TYR A 37 -11.00 -22.76 33.63
CA TYR A 37 -9.95 -22.52 32.63
C TYR A 37 -10.42 -22.93 31.23
N ALA A 38 -10.98 -24.13 31.09
CA ALA A 38 -11.52 -24.62 29.83
C ALA A 38 -12.69 -23.76 29.33
N GLY A 39 -13.61 -23.35 30.23
CA GLY A 39 -14.68 -22.41 29.90
C GLY A 39 -14.15 -21.08 29.38
N THR A 40 -13.12 -20.53 30.04
CA THR A 40 -12.46 -19.28 29.60
C THR A 40 -11.82 -19.42 28.21
N LEU A 41 -11.14 -20.53 27.95
CA LEU A 41 -10.52 -20.79 26.65
C LEU A 41 -11.58 -20.95 25.54
N LEU A 42 -12.68 -21.64 25.82
CA LEU A 42 -13.78 -21.78 24.87
C LEU A 42 -14.41 -20.42 24.53
N THR A 43 -14.66 -19.59 25.53
CA THR A 43 -15.18 -18.22 25.33
C THR A 43 -14.21 -17.38 24.49
N ARG A 44 -12.91 -17.45 24.78
CA ARG A 44 -11.89 -16.74 23.99
C ARG A 44 -11.83 -17.24 22.55
N ALA A 45 -11.85 -18.55 22.34
CA ALA A 45 -11.84 -19.14 21.00
C ALA A 45 -13.09 -18.75 20.19
N PHE A 46 -14.25 -18.66 20.85
CA PHE A 46 -15.48 -18.20 20.23
C PHE A 46 -15.37 -16.74 19.74
N TYR A 47 -14.95 -15.82 20.61
CA TYR A 47 -14.76 -14.42 20.24
C TYR A 47 -13.66 -14.22 19.21
N GLN A 48 -12.58 -14.99 19.29
CA GLN A 48 -11.50 -14.92 18.32
C GLN A 48 -11.98 -15.36 16.93
N ARG A 49 -12.79 -16.42 16.85
CA ARG A 49 -13.38 -16.87 15.58
C ARG A 49 -14.37 -15.87 15.00
N GLU A 50 -15.15 -15.19 15.84
CA GLU A 50 -16.02 -14.09 15.39
C GLU A 50 -15.21 -12.88 14.90
N ALA A 51 -14.11 -12.54 15.59
CA ALA A 51 -13.20 -11.49 15.16
C ALA A 51 -12.52 -11.81 13.82
N GLU A 52 -12.05 -13.04 13.65
CA GLU A 52 -11.47 -13.53 12.39
C GLU A 52 -12.49 -13.50 11.25
N ALA A 53 -13.74 -13.89 11.49
CA ALA A 53 -14.82 -13.77 10.51
C ALA A 53 -15.13 -12.31 10.15
N GLY A 54 -15.07 -11.40 11.14
CA GLY A 54 -15.18 -9.95 10.91
C GLY A 54 -14.02 -9.39 10.09
N GLU A 55 -12.79 -9.81 10.38
CA GLU A 55 -11.60 -9.41 9.62
C GLU A 55 -11.63 -9.92 8.18
N GLU A 56 -12.11 -11.14 7.94
CA GLU A 56 -12.22 -11.72 6.60
C GLU A 56 -13.13 -10.90 5.67
N VAL A 57 -14.18 -10.27 6.23
CA VAL A 57 -15.07 -9.35 5.51
C VAL A 57 -14.42 -7.97 5.30
N LEU A 58 -13.67 -7.49 6.29
CA LEU A 58 -13.06 -6.16 6.26
C LEU A 58 -11.83 -6.08 5.37
N ILE A 59 -11.00 -7.12 5.33
CA ILE A 59 -9.72 -7.12 4.59
C ILE A 59 -9.90 -6.77 3.10
N PRO A 60 -10.86 -7.36 2.35
CA PRO A 60 -11.10 -6.99 0.95
C PRO A 60 -11.57 -5.54 0.77
N LEU A 61 -12.31 -4.99 1.74
CA LEU A 61 -12.76 -3.60 1.70
C LEU A 61 -11.61 -2.64 1.96
N VAL A 62 -10.78 -2.92 2.97
CA VAL A 62 -9.55 -2.16 3.26
C VAL A 62 -8.60 -2.21 2.07
N ARG A 63 -8.37 -3.39 1.47
CA ARG A 63 -7.52 -3.54 0.27
C ARG A 63 -8.02 -2.69 -0.90
N ARG A 64 -9.34 -2.64 -1.11
CA ARG A 64 -9.95 -1.80 -2.15
C ARG A 64 -9.79 -0.31 -1.85
N ALA A 65 -10.03 0.11 -0.61
CA ALA A 65 -9.87 1.49 -0.19
C ALA A 65 -8.42 1.97 -0.33
N VAL A 66 -7.45 1.15 0.12
CA VAL A 66 -6.02 1.45 -0.02
C VAL A 66 -5.63 1.56 -1.49
N ARG A 67 -6.05 0.62 -2.35
CA ARG A 67 -5.76 0.71 -3.80
C ARG A 67 -6.35 1.98 -4.43
N ALA A 68 -7.58 2.34 -4.07
CA ALA A 68 -8.21 3.55 -4.59
C ALA A 68 -7.44 4.81 -4.15
N GLU A 69 -6.96 4.86 -2.91
CA GLU A 69 -6.19 5.99 -2.40
C GLU A 69 -4.79 6.05 -3.01
N CYS A 70 -4.12 4.89 -3.19
CA CYS A 70 -2.85 4.81 -3.91
C CYS A 70 -2.99 5.34 -5.35
N ASN A 71 -4.07 4.97 -6.06
CA ASN A 71 -4.30 5.46 -7.41
C ASN A 71 -4.50 6.99 -7.43
N ARG A 72 -5.33 7.54 -6.53
CA ARG A 72 -5.51 9.00 -6.42
C ARG A 72 -4.21 9.73 -6.10
N PHE A 73 -3.38 9.13 -5.25
CA PHE A 73 -2.08 9.68 -4.89
C PHE A 73 -1.13 9.69 -6.09
N LEU A 74 -1.07 8.58 -6.84
CA LEU A 74 -0.29 8.49 -8.07
C LEU A 74 -0.77 9.51 -9.10
N ASP A 75 -2.07 9.68 -9.29
CA ASP A 75 -2.64 10.68 -10.21
C ASP A 75 -2.19 12.10 -9.82
N ARG A 76 -2.23 12.44 -8.52
CA ARG A 76 -1.77 13.75 -8.02
C ARG A 76 -0.27 13.95 -8.20
N ILE A 77 0.54 12.93 -7.96
CA ILE A 77 1.98 13.01 -8.20
C ILE A 77 2.24 13.22 -9.69
N MET A 78 1.57 12.47 -10.56
CA MET A 78 1.73 12.60 -12.00
C MET A 78 1.35 13.99 -12.48
N GLU A 79 0.24 14.54 -12.01
CA GLU A 79 -0.15 15.93 -12.30
C GLU A 79 0.93 16.93 -11.86
N MET A 80 1.45 16.78 -10.64
CA MET A 80 2.50 17.64 -10.11
C MET A 80 3.81 17.52 -10.92
N MET A 81 4.19 16.30 -11.31
CA MET A 81 5.40 16.05 -12.10
C MET A 81 5.29 16.67 -13.50
N VAL A 82 4.14 16.47 -14.16
CA VAL A 82 3.85 17.08 -15.47
C VAL A 82 3.92 18.60 -15.35
N ARG A 83 3.24 19.18 -14.37
CA ARG A 83 3.25 20.64 -14.17
C ARG A 83 4.66 21.18 -13.89
N ASN A 84 5.43 20.52 -13.04
CA ASN A 84 6.80 20.92 -12.73
C ASN A 84 7.70 20.84 -13.97
N TYR A 85 7.57 19.80 -14.79
CA TYR A 85 8.28 19.71 -16.08
C TYR A 85 7.93 20.89 -16.98
N MET A 86 6.64 21.20 -17.13
CA MET A 86 6.15 22.31 -17.93
C MET A 86 6.69 23.67 -17.46
N GLU A 87 6.62 23.93 -16.16
CA GLU A 87 7.12 25.16 -15.54
C GLU A 87 8.64 25.29 -15.73
N ALA A 88 9.40 24.20 -15.51
CA ALA A 88 10.85 24.19 -15.70
C ALA A 88 11.26 24.39 -17.17
N GLY A 89 10.60 23.70 -18.11
CA GLY A 89 10.85 23.82 -19.55
C GLY A 89 10.52 25.21 -20.09
N THR A 90 9.44 25.82 -19.59
CA THR A 90 9.06 27.19 -19.93
C THR A 90 10.07 28.19 -19.37
N ALA A 91 10.43 28.06 -18.08
CA ALA A 91 11.39 28.95 -17.42
C ALA A 91 12.76 28.93 -18.11
N ARG A 92 13.25 27.75 -18.50
CA ARG A 92 14.52 27.61 -19.23
C ARG A 92 14.50 28.40 -20.55
N ARG A 93 13.46 28.23 -21.37
CA ARG A 93 13.33 28.95 -22.64
C ARG A 93 13.17 30.46 -22.45
N LEU A 94 12.49 30.89 -21.39
CA LEU A 94 12.39 32.32 -21.06
C LEU A 94 13.75 32.91 -20.66
N ILE A 95 14.58 32.16 -19.93
CA ILE A 95 15.95 32.57 -19.61
C ILE A 95 16.80 32.66 -20.88
N GLU A 96 16.71 31.68 -21.78
CA GLU A 96 17.41 31.69 -23.06
C GLU A 96 16.98 32.87 -23.93
N ALA A 97 15.67 33.14 -24.02
CA ALA A 97 15.14 34.31 -24.72
C ALA A 97 15.60 35.64 -24.11
N ALA A 98 15.69 35.73 -22.77
CA ALA A 98 16.18 36.93 -22.10
C ALA A 98 17.64 37.26 -22.45
N MET A 99 18.43 36.28 -22.90
CA MET A 99 19.79 36.51 -23.40
C MET A 99 19.82 37.03 -24.84
N VAL A 100 18.79 36.75 -25.63
CA VAL A 100 18.70 37.13 -27.05
C VAL A 100 18.02 38.48 -27.23
N PHE A 101 16.97 38.76 -26.46
CA PHE A 101 16.20 39.99 -26.58
C PHE A 101 16.78 41.10 -25.69
N PRO A 102 17.14 42.28 -26.25
CA PRO A 102 17.61 43.39 -25.44
C PRO A 102 16.48 43.93 -24.53
N ALA A 103 16.82 44.27 -23.29
CA ALA A 103 15.90 44.90 -22.34
C ALA A 103 15.67 46.40 -22.66
N PRO A 104 14.55 47.02 -22.24
CA PRO A 104 13.40 46.44 -21.53
C PRO A 104 12.28 45.95 -22.46
N GLN A 105 11.72 44.77 -22.15
CA GLN A 105 10.57 44.21 -22.85
C GLN A 105 9.26 44.58 -22.15
N SER A 106 8.16 44.67 -22.92
CA SER A 106 6.83 44.92 -22.34
C SER A 106 6.30 43.68 -21.62
N LYS A 107 5.47 43.87 -20.58
CA LYS A 107 4.79 42.74 -19.90
C LYS A 107 3.92 41.91 -20.84
N ALA A 108 3.34 42.54 -21.86
CA ALA A 108 2.52 41.86 -22.85
C ALA A 108 3.37 40.90 -23.70
N PHE A 109 4.53 41.36 -24.15
CA PHE A 109 5.49 40.54 -24.89
C PHE A 109 5.99 39.35 -24.07
N ILE A 110 6.31 39.55 -22.78
CA ILE A 110 6.75 38.46 -21.89
C ILE A 110 5.67 37.39 -21.74
N LYS A 111 4.40 37.78 -21.60
CA LYS A 111 3.27 36.83 -21.49
C LYS A 111 3.02 36.05 -22.77
N GLU A 112 3.14 36.70 -23.92
CA GLU A 112 3.03 36.04 -25.22
C GLU A 112 4.13 35.01 -25.39
N LEU A 113 5.36 35.38 -25.04
CA LEU A 113 6.52 34.49 -25.08
C LEU A 113 6.41 33.32 -24.10
N GLU A 114 5.86 33.57 -22.90
CA GLU A 114 5.54 32.52 -21.92
C GLU A 114 4.56 31.50 -22.49
N SER A 115 3.49 31.95 -23.15
CA SER A 115 2.50 31.05 -23.78
C SER A 115 3.15 30.19 -24.88
N ILE A 116 3.96 30.79 -25.75
CA ILE A 116 4.65 30.06 -26.83
C ILE A 116 5.61 29.01 -26.25
N ASN A 117 6.38 29.39 -25.22
CA ASN A 117 7.33 28.49 -24.59
C ASN A 117 6.66 27.38 -23.77
N TRP A 118 5.47 27.65 -23.22
CA TRP A 118 4.63 26.65 -22.58
C TRP A 118 4.15 25.61 -23.60
N ASP A 119 3.63 26.04 -24.74
CA ASP A 119 3.20 25.12 -25.79
C ASP A 119 4.37 24.28 -26.33
N ALA A 120 5.54 24.89 -26.52
CA ALA A 120 6.75 24.15 -26.90
C ALA A 120 7.21 23.14 -25.84
N ALA A 121 7.11 23.47 -24.55
CA ALA A 121 7.41 22.53 -23.47
C ALA A 121 6.41 21.35 -23.43
N TYR A 122 5.16 21.60 -23.82
CA TYR A 122 4.14 20.55 -23.93
C TYR A 122 4.46 19.58 -25.06
N ASP A 123 4.85 20.09 -26.23
CA ASP A 123 5.19 19.27 -27.38
C ASP A 123 6.42 18.39 -27.09
N ASP A 124 7.47 18.92 -26.46
CA ASP A 124 8.62 18.13 -25.99
C ASP A 124 8.20 17.03 -25.02
N LEU A 125 7.39 17.38 -24.00
CA LEU A 125 6.89 16.41 -23.03
C LEU A 125 6.10 15.29 -23.72
N ARG A 126 5.29 15.65 -24.71
CA ARG A 126 4.49 14.70 -25.48
C ARG A 126 5.38 13.74 -26.28
N GLU A 127 6.47 14.22 -26.86
CA GLU A 127 7.46 13.38 -27.54
C GLU A 127 8.21 12.47 -26.55
N ASP A 128 8.63 12.98 -25.40
CA ASP A 128 9.29 12.21 -24.35
C ASP A 128 8.37 11.08 -23.83
N ILE A 129 7.10 11.39 -23.56
CA ILE A 129 6.11 10.40 -23.11
C ILE A 129 5.83 9.35 -24.19
N ARG A 130 5.82 9.73 -25.48
CA ARG A 130 5.71 8.74 -26.57
C ARG A 130 6.88 7.77 -26.56
N GLY A 131 8.10 8.24 -26.30
CA GLY A 131 9.28 7.39 -26.13
C GLY A 131 9.18 6.46 -24.92
N ILE A 132 8.52 6.89 -23.84
CA ILE A 132 8.24 6.05 -22.67
C ILE A 132 7.26 4.91 -23.00
N GLY A 133 6.43 4.98 -24.06
CA GLY A 133 5.49 3.90 -24.43
C GLY A 133 6.15 2.51 -24.59
N ASP A 134 7.43 2.49 -24.98
CA ASP A 134 8.24 1.27 -25.14
C ASP A 134 8.99 0.85 -23.86
N TRP A 135 8.71 1.46 -22.70
CA TRP A 135 9.37 1.15 -21.42
C TRP A 135 9.28 -0.33 -21.02
N ARG A 136 8.24 -1.04 -21.48
CA ARG A 136 8.08 -2.47 -21.23
C ARG A 136 9.17 -3.30 -21.93
N ALA A 137 9.76 -2.79 -23.00
CA ALA A 137 10.95 -3.35 -23.65
C ALA A 137 12.25 -3.02 -22.89
N LEU A 138 12.21 -2.07 -21.96
CA LEU A 138 13.33 -1.71 -21.07
C LEU A 138 13.32 -2.49 -19.74
N ILE A 139 12.22 -3.18 -19.42
CA ILE A 139 12.18 -4.13 -18.30
C ILE A 139 12.84 -5.42 -18.78
N PRO A 140 14.02 -5.81 -18.24
CA PRO A 140 14.59 -7.11 -18.57
C PRO A 140 13.57 -8.21 -18.23
N PRO A 141 13.37 -9.21 -19.09
CA PRO A 141 12.43 -10.28 -18.81
C PRO A 141 12.80 -10.97 -17.49
N GLU A 142 11.81 -11.14 -16.61
CA GLU A 142 11.97 -11.92 -15.37
C GLU A 142 12.44 -13.33 -15.74
N GLY A 143 13.74 -13.59 -15.62
CA GLY A 143 14.30 -14.89 -16.02
C GLY A 143 15.79 -14.93 -16.34
N GLU A 144 16.48 -13.81 -16.57
CA GLU A 144 17.96 -13.82 -16.69
C GLU A 144 18.63 -13.63 -15.32
N GLY A 145 18.17 -14.43 -14.35
CA GLY A 145 18.96 -14.76 -13.17
C GLY A 145 19.90 -15.89 -13.55
N GLU A 146 21.17 -15.54 -13.77
CA GLU A 146 22.28 -16.28 -13.20
C GLU A 146 22.23 -17.81 -13.39
N GLN A 147 22.57 -18.29 -14.59
CA GLN A 147 23.12 -19.64 -14.76
C GLN A 147 24.46 -19.60 -15.50
N ASP A 148 25.44 -20.11 -14.77
CA ASP A 148 26.64 -20.81 -15.19
C ASP A 148 27.90 -20.00 -15.52
N GLY A 149 28.59 -19.68 -14.42
CA GLY A 149 30.02 -19.97 -14.37
C GLY A 149 30.31 -21.48 -14.51
N HIS A 150 31.49 -21.75 -15.07
CA HIS A 150 32.23 -23.02 -15.16
C HIS A 150 31.94 -24.00 -16.31
N GLY A 151 32.83 -23.93 -17.32
CA GLY A 151 33.22 -25.01 -18.23
C GLY A 151 33.77 -24.39 -19.52
N ARG A 152 35.08 -24.38 -19.82
CA ARG A 152 36.19 -25.29 -19.51
C ARG A 152 37.49 -24.51 -19.38
#